data_AF-A0A4W4HEQ3-F1
#
_entry.id   AF-A0A4W4HEQ3-F1
#
_cell.length_a   1.000
_cell.length_b   1.000
_cell.length_c   1.000
_cell.angle_alpha   90.00
_cell.angle_beta   90.00
_cell.angle_gamma   90.00
#
_symmetry.space_group_name_H-M   'P 1'
#
loop_
_entity.id
_entity.type
_entity.pdbx_description
1 polymer ?
#
loop_
_entity_poly.entity_id
_entity_poly.type
_entity_poly.pdbx_seq_one_letter_code
_entity_poly.pdbx_strand_id
1 'polypeptide(L)'
;CHSNKNEELHNFIETLNHLLAGVQVNSSRVVSDLEEEFDTLFSILEEAKESMTNTIKQEQARKSHELQNQMLQSTNALESSEELLEFATHALDIKDQEAFTKAAKQIKDRVTMAPAFRLTMKPKATDTMSHLMVDFSQERQLLQGLRFLPVPRAPEFEVQDCLVVDNAVTVVWRMPAEDSKIDHHILEYRKANHEGLPRVQDERCWEIVDNIKTTEYTLTGLKFDSKFMNFRVRACNKAAAGDYSDPVTLETKAFNFGFDPSSSHLNLKVEENSVEWDPQGSKGLDSKVKGKENKGRSGTPSPKRGSTPRSPAPRGGRDRFTGESYTVLGDTSIDSGQHYWEVEALKDCKSYSMGVAYRNMGKFDQLGKTNSTWCIHVNNWLQSSFAAKHNNKAKSLEVAVPERIGVYCDLDGGLLSFYNADSKQLLHMFKTKFSQPVVPAFMVWCGGLSLMTGLQVPSAIRSFQKAENGLGGSNSSLNNMPQ
;
A
#
# COMPACT_ATOMS: atom_id res chain seq x y z
N CYS A 1 35.08 38.43 14.70
CA CYS A 1 35.46 37.61 13.52
C CYS A 1 36.31 36.40 13.94
N HIS A 2 37.45 36.57 14.63
CA HIS A 2 38.26 35.45 15.14
C HIS A 2 37.54 34.54 16.16
N SER A 3 36.75 35.10 17.08
CA SER A 3 35.96 34.30 18.06
C SER A 3 34.95 33.38 17.39
N ASN A 4 34.26 33.87 16.35
CA ASN A 4 33.26 33.09 15.60
C ASN A 4 33.89 31.91 14.85
N LYS A 5 35.08 32.12 14.28
CA LYS A 5 35.87 31.05 13.64
C LYS A 5 36.34 29.99 14.63
N ASN A 6 36.68 30.38 15.87
CA ASN A 6 37.05 29.42 16.91
C ASN A 6 35.84 28.58 17.36
N GLU A 7 34.66 29.18 17.49
CA GLU A 7 33.41 28.46 17.79
C GLU A 7 33.04 27.47 16.67
N GLU A 8 33.14 27.88 15.39
CA GLU A 8 32.95 26.97 14.24
C GLU A 8 33.95 25.80 14.27
N LEU A 9 35.21 26.06 14.62
CA LEU A 9 36.24 25.02 14.74
C LEU A 9 35.96 24.06 15.90
N HIS A 10 35.51 24.58 17.05
CA HIS A 10 35.11 23.75 18.18
C HIS A 10 33.92 22.85 17.82
N ASN A 11 32.88 23.40 17.20
CA ASN A 11 31.72 22.62 16.74
C ASN A 11 32.11 21.56 15.69
N PHE A 12 33.03 21.89 14.79
CA PHE A 12 33.55 20.92 13.83
C PHE A 12 34.35 19.80 14.50
N ILE A 13 35.20 20.12 15.49
CA ILE A 13 35.94 19.12 16.28
C ILE A 13 34.97 18.22 17.05
N GLU A 14 33.91 18.77 17.65
CA GLU A 14 32.86 17.97 18.30
C GLU A 14 32.15 17.04 17.32
N THR A 15 31.82 17.54 16.12
CA THR A 15 31.24 16.72 15.05
C THR A 15 32.17 15.59 14.65
N LEU A 16 33.48 15.87 14.49
CA LEU A 16 34.48 14.85 14.17
C LEU A 16 34.62 13.80 15.28
N ASN A 17 34.63 14.22 16.55
CA ASN A 17 34.67 13.29 17.67
C ASN A 17 33.43 12.40 17.73
N HIS A 18 32.25 12.96 17.45
CA HIS A 18 31.01 12.20 17.38
C HIS A 18 31.03 11.19 16.22
N LEU A 19 31.48 11.60 15.03
CA LEU A 19 31.66 10.71 13.88
C LEU A 19 32.67 9.60 14.18
N LEU A 20 33.79 9.91 14.85
CA LEU A 20 34.80 8.92 15.23
C LEU A 20 34.23 7.88 16.20
N ALA A 21 33.51 8.33 17.24
CA ALA A 21 32.83 7.43 18.16
C ALA A 21 31.78 6.56 17.44
N GLY A 22 31.02 7.16 16.51
CA GLY A 22 30.07 6.43 15.65
C GLY A 22 30.74 5.36 14.80
N VAL A 23 31.89 5.66 14.18
CA VAL A 23 32.68 4.69 13.41
C VAL A 23 33.14 3.53 14.29
N GLN A 24 33.62 3.81 15.51
CA GLN A 24 34.05 2.76 16.44
C GLN A 24 32.91 1.79 16.78
N VAL A 25 31.75 2.32 17.18
CA VAL A 25 30.56 1.51 17.52
C VAL A 25 30.04 0.73 16.30
N ASN A 26 29.96 1.38 15.14
CA ASN A 26 29.52 0.72 13.92
C ASN A 26 30.50 -0.40 13.50
N SER A 27 31.80 -0.17 13.62
CA SER A 27 32.80 -1.19 13.28
C SER A 27 32.71 -2.42 14.18
N SER A 28 32.52 -2.24 15.49
CA SER A 28 32.36 -3.38 16.41
C SER A 28 31.09 -4.16 16.12
N ARG A 29 30.00 -3.47 15.74
CA ARG A 29 28.76 -4.12 15.34
C ARG A 29 28.93 -4.95 14.07
N VAL A 30 29.54 -4.38 13.03
CA VAL A 30 29.79 -5.10 11.77
C VAL A 30 30.69 -6.31 11.95
N VAL A 31 31.68 -6.25 12.86
CA VAL A 31 32.50 -7.42 13.23
C VAL A 31 31.64 -8.49 13.91
N SER A 32 30.80 -8.12 14.87
CA SER A 32 29.90 -9.06 15.55
C SER A 32 28.93 -9.74 14.58
N ASP A 33 28.32 -8.97 13.66
CA ASP A 33 27.39 -9.50 12.67
C ASP A 33 28.12 -10.47 11.70
N LEU A 34 29.38 -10.20 11.36
CA LEU A 34 30.22 -11.09 10.55
C LEU A 34 30.55 -12.40 11.27
N GLU A 35 30.90 -12.33 12.56
CA GLU A 35 31.18 -13.49 13.39
C GLU A 35 29.94 -14.41 13.48
N GLU A 36 28.74 -13.84 13.67
CA GLU A 36 27.48 -14.61 13.71
C GLU A 36 27.18 -15.36 12.41
N GLU A 37 27.43 -14.73 11.24
CA GLU A 37 27.27 -15.40 9.95
C GLU A 37 28.29 -16.54 9.76
N PHE A 38 29.53 -16.39 10.24
CA PHE A 38 30.51 -17.48 10.22
C PHE A 38 30.16 -18.61 11.19
N ASP A 39 29.68 -18.29 12.40
CA ASP A 39 29.22 -19.28 13.37
C ASP A 39 28.08 -20.13 12.80
N THR A 40 27.17 -19.49 12.05
CA THR A 40 26.09 -20.19 11.33
C THR A 40 26.65 -21.16 10.29
N LEU A 41 27.64 -20.74 9.49
CA LEU A 41 28.31 -21.62 8.52
C LEU A 41 29.05 -22.78 9.19
N PHE A 42 29.72 -22.54 10.32
CA PHE A 42 30.40 -23.59 11.07
C PHE A 42 29.43 -24.60 11.66
N SER A 43 28.28 -24.15 12.18
CA SER A 43 27.23 -25.04 12.70
C SER A 43 26.74 -26.00 11.61
N ILE A 44 26.45 -25.50 10.41
CA ILE A 44 26.01 -26.32 9.27
C ILE A 44 27.08 -27.34 8.88
N LEU A 45 28.35 -26.93 8.86
CA LEU A 45 29.46 -27.84 8.53
C LEU A 45 29.66 -28.93 9.58
N GLU A 46 29.53 -28.61 10.88
CA GLU A 46 29.65 -29.62 11.93
C GLU A 46 28.45 -30.57 11.97
N GLU A 47 27.22 -30.08 11.72
CA GLU A 47 26.05 -30.94 11.55
C GLU A 47 26.23 -31.92 10.38
N ALA A 48 26.75 -31.43 9.24
CA ALA A 48 27.03 -32.28 8.08
C ALA A 48 28.10 -33.33 8.39
N LYS A 49 29.20 -32.92 9.04
CA LYS A 49 30.27 -33.82 9.48
C LYS A 49 29.77 -34.89 10.45
N GLU A 50 28.96 -34.51 11.43
CA GLU A 50 28.39 -35.44 12.40
C GLU A 50 27.49 -36.46 11.69
N SER A 51 26.59 -35.99 10.82
CA SER A 51 25.70 -36.83 10.02
C SER A 51 26.47 -37.87 9.20
N MET A 52 27.48 -37.44 8.42
CA MET A 52 28.29 -38.32 7.59
C MET A 52 29.13 -39.31 8.42
N THR A 53 29.69 -38.85 9.54
CA THR A 53 30.43 -39.71 10.48
C THR A 53 29.52 -40.79 11.07
N ASN A 54 28.28 -40.44 11.41
CA ASN A 54 27.30 -41.39 11.92
C ASN A 54 26.92 -42.43 10.87
N THR A 55 26.76 -42.04 9.60
CA THR A 55 26.56 -43.00 8.50
C THR A 55 27.71 -44.00 8.39
N ILE A 56 28.96 -43.54 8.47
CA ILE A 56 30.13 -44.42 8.42
C ILE A 56 30.17 -45.38 9.62
N LYS A 57 29.90 -44.87 10.83
CA LYS A 57 29.85 -45.70 12.06
C LYS A 57 28.73 -46.75 11.99
N GLN A 58 27.56 -46.39 11.47
CA GLN A 58 26.45 -47.32 11.29
C GLN A 58 26.80 -48.42 10.29
N GLU A 59 27.42 -48.07 9.16
CA GLU A 59 27.84 -49.07 8.16
C GLU A 59 28.96 -49.97 8.70
N GLN A 60 29.92 -49.41 9.44
CA GLN A 60 30.94 -50.18 10.15
C GLN A 60 30.29 -51.17 11.13
N ALA A 61 29.36 -50.72 11.97
CA ALA A 61 28.67 -51.56 12.94
C ALA A 61 27.87 -52.67 12.25
N ARG A 62 27.12 -52.33 11.19
CA ARG A 62 26.32 -53.27 10.41
C ARG A 62 27.18 -54.38 9.81
N LYS A 63 28.25 -54.01 9.11
CA LYS A 63 29.17 -54.99 8.49
C LYS A 63 29.93 -55.82 9.53
N SER A 64 30.39 -55.19 10.61
CA SER A 64 31.08 -55.90 11.70
C SER A 64 30.16 -56.91 12.35
N HIS A 65 28.90 -56.54 12.60
CA HIS A 65 27.90 -57.44 13.17
C HIS A 65 27.60 -58.63 12.25
N GLU A 66 27.43 -58.39 10.94
CA GLU A 66 27.18 -59.46 9.97
C GLU A 66 28.35 -60.46 9.91
N LEU A 67 29.60 -59.96 9.91
CA LEU A 67 30.79 -60.80 9.91
C LEU A 67 30.97 -61.55 11.22
N GLN A 68 30.78 -60.90 12.37
CA GLN A 68 30.86 -61.54 13.69
C GLN A 68 29.81 -62.65 13.84
N ASN A 69 28.58 -62.41 13.38
CA ASN A 69 27.54 -63.43 13.38
C ASN A 69 27.89 -64.60 12.47
N GLN A 70 28.44 -64.35 11.27
CA GLN A 70 28.91 -65.41 10.37
C GLN A 70 30.07 -66.20 10.98
N MET A 71 31.01 -65.54 11.65
CA MET A 71 32.10 -66.20 12.38
C MET A 71 31.55 -67.11 13.47
N LEU A 72 30.65 -66.60 14.33
CA LEU A 72 30.04 -67.39 15.40
C LEU A 72 29.30 -68.63 14.86
N GLN A 73 28.50 -68.46 13.80
CA GLN A 73 27.80 -69.57 13.14
C GLN A 73 28.78 -70.62 12.57
N SER A 74 29.90 -70.16 12.00
CA SER A 74 30.92 -71.04 11.43
C SER A 74 31.67 -71.79 12.52
N THR A 75 32.05 -71.13 13.61
CA THR A 75 32.69 -71.75 14.77
C THR A 75 31.80 -72.81 15.41
N ASN A 76 30.52 -72.49 15.67
CA ASN A 76 29.59 -73.45 16.26
C ASN A 76 29.34 -74.66 15.36
N ALA A 77 29.27 -74.45 14.04
CA ALA A 77 29.10 -75.55 13.09
C ALA A 77 30.35 -76.42 12.97
N LEU A 78 31.54 -75.83 13.09
CA LEU A 78 32.81 -76.55 13.13
C LEU A 78 32.90 -77.41 14.38
N GLU A 79 32.65 -76.83 15.57
CA GLU A 79 32.63 -77.55 16.86
C GLU A 79 31.63 -78.72 16.82
N SER A 80 30.40 -78.48 16.34
CA SER A 80 29.40 -79.56 16.18
C SER A 80 29.85 -80.67 15.21
N SER A 81 30.64 -80.33 14.19
CA SER A 81 31.17 -81.31 13.24
C SER A 81 32.33 -82.11 13.84
N GLU A 82 33.18 -81.46 14.65
CA GLU A 82 34.24 -82.10 15.42
C GLU A 82 33.67 -83.09 16.45
N GLU A 83 32.68 -82.69 17.24
CA GLU A 83 31.98 -83.57 18.18
C GLU A 83 31.36 -84.80 17.49
N LEU A 84 30.76 -84.60 16.31
CA LEU A 84 30.17 -85.68 15.53
C LEU A 84 31.24 -86.65 15.01
N LEU A 85 32.39 -86.12 14.57
CA LEU A 85 33.52 -86.93 14.12
C LEU A 85 34.11 -87.75 15.27
N GLU A 86 34.26 -87.14 16.45
CA GLU A 86 34.67 -87.85 17.65
C GLU A 86 33.68 -88.96 18.00
N PHE A 87 32.37 -88.66 18.04
CA PHE A 87 31.34 -89.67 18.32
C PHE A 87 31.35 -90.81 17.30
N ALA A 88 31.52 -90.51 16.02
CA ALA A 88 31.62 -91.51 14.97
C ALA A 88 32.87 -92.39 15.12
N THR A 89 33.99 -91.79 15.53
CA THR A 89 35.24 -92.53 15.80
C THR A 89 35.06 -93.50 16.96
N HIS A 90 34.48 -93.06 18.07
CA HIS A 90 34.18 -93.94 19.21
C HIS A 90 33.17 -95.05 18.86
N ALA A 91 32.22 -94.78 17.95
CA ALA A 91 31.25 -95.77 17.52
C ALA A 91 31.89 -96.96 16.77
N LEU A 92 33.06 -96.76 16.14
CA LEU A 92 33.80 -97.85 15.46
C LEU A 92 34.32 -98.91 16.44
N ASP A 93 34.47 -98.57 17.72
CA ASP A 93 34.96 -99.49 18.76
C ASP A 93 33.82 -100.26 19.47
N ILE A 94 32.56 -100.01 19.12
CA ILE A 94 31.39 -100.69 19.70
C ILE A 94 31.32 -102.14 19.17
N LYS A 95 31.42 -103.11 20.09
CA LYS A 95 31.39 -104.55 19.78
C LYS A 95 29.99 -105.16 19.77
N ASP A 96 29.02 -104.50 20.40
CA ASP A 96 27.62 -104.94 20.47
C ASP A 96 26.83 -104.47 19.25
N GLN A 97 26.18 -105.42 18.57
CA GLN A 97 25.51 -105.18 17.29
C GLN A 97 24.31 -104.21 17.41
N GLU A 98 23.54 -104.30 18.49
CA GLU A 98 22.36 -103.48 18.70
C GLU A 98 22.75 -102.03 19.07
N ALA A 99 23.73 -101.87 19.96
CA ALA A 99 24.31 -100.58 20.31
C ALA A 99 24.99 -99.89 19.12
N PHE A 100 25.72 -100.64 18.29
CA PHE A 100 26.34 -100.10 17.07
C PHE A 100 25.29 -99.60 16.09
N THR A 101 24.23 -100.39 15.85
CA THR A 101 23.14 -100.00 14.94
C THR A 101 22.43 -98.73 15.42
N LYS A 102 22.27 -98.56 16.74
CA LYS A 102 21.72 -97.34 17.35
C LYS A 102 22.65 -96.13 17.19
N ALA A 103 23.96 -96.29 17.41
CA ALA A 103 24.96 -95.24 17.20
C ALA A 103 25.05 -94.83 15.71
N ALA A 104 25.06 -95.79 14.79
CA ALA A 104 25.06 -95.57 13.35
C ALA A 104 23.83 -94.79 12.88
N LYS A 105 22.65 -95.08 13.44
CA LYS A 105 21.42 -94.30 13.16
C LYS A 105 21.55 -92.85 13.65
N GLN A 106 22.07 -92.63 14.85
CA GLN A 106 22.29 -91.28 15.39
C GLN A 106 23.30 -90.48 14.57
N ILE A 107 24.39 -91.11 14.12
CA ILE A 107 25.37 -90.49 13.23
C ILE A 107 24.70 -90.10 11.91
N LYS A 108 23.96 -91.01 11.28
CA LYS A 108 23.22 -90.73 10.04
C LYS A 108 22.30 -89.52 10.19
N ASP A 109 21.53 -89.46 11.28
CA ASP A 109 20.60 -88.36 11.53
C ASP A 109 21.35 -87.03 11.77
N ARG A 110 22.45 -87.06 12.56
CA ARG A 110 23.29 -85.87 12.83
C ARG A 110 24.03 -85.37 11.59
N VAL A 111 24.56 -86.25 10.74
CA VAL A 111 25.22 -85.88 9.47
C VAL A 111 24.21 -85.26 8.51
N THR A 112 23.02 -85.84 8.38
CA THR A 112 21.98 -85.34 7.46
C THR A 112 21.49 -83.94 7.84
N MET A 113 21.50 -83.63 9.14
CA MET A 113 21.04 -82.35 9.68
C MET A 113 22.18 -81.40 10.07
N ALA A 114 23.44 -81.76 9.79
CA ALA A 114 24.60 -80.99 10.24
C ALA A 114 24.60 -79.57 9.63
N PRO A 115 24.64 -78.51 10.47
CA PRO A 115 24.63 -77.13 10.02
C PRO A 115 25.80 -76.79 9.08
N ALA A 116 26.96 -77.43 9.28
CA ALA A 116 28.18 -77.19 8.51
C ALA A 116 27.99 -77.38 6.99
N PHE A 117 27.18 -78.36 6.57
CA PHE A 117 26.94 -78.62 5.14
C PHE A 117 26.03 -77.59 4.46
N ARG A 118 25.41 -76.69 5.24
CA ARG A 118 24.49 -75.65 4.73
C ARG A 118 25.10 -74.24 4.81
N LEU A 119 26.30 -74.10 5.36
CA LEU A 119 26.97 -72.81 5.47
C LEU A 119 27.57 -72.36 4.13
N THR A 120 27.52 -71.06 3.88
CA THR A 120 28.15 -70.42 2.71
C THR A 120 29.55 -69.94 3.10
N MET A 121 30.57 -70.35 2.33
CA MET A 121 31.98 -69.96 2.56
C MET A 121 32.36 -68.59 2.00
N LYS A 122 31.39 -67.81 1.48
CA LYS A 122 31.61 -66.44 1.03
C LYS A 122 31.30 -65.47 2.18
N PRO A 123 32.15 -64.45 2.44
CA PRO A 123 31.84 -63.41 3.40
C PRO A 123 30.51 -62.74 3.08
N LYS A 124 29.65 -62.57 4.09
CA LYS A 124 28.35 -61.91 3.94
C LYS A 124 28.44 -60.39 3.83
N ALA A 125 29.59 -59.80 4.17
CA ALA A 125 29.88 -58.39 3.98
C ALA A 125 31.30 -58.19 3.42
N THR A 126 31.50 -57.13 2.65
CA THR A 126 32.83 -56.71 2.14
C THR A 126 33.49 -55.72 3.09
N ASP A 127 34.82 -55.66 3.10
CA ASP A 127 35.60 -54.67 3.85
C ASP A 127 35.58 -53.26 3.24
N THR A 128 35.27 -53.14 1.94
CA THR A 128 35.29 -51.88 1.19
C THR A 128 34.23 -50.87 1.65
N MET A 129 34.62 -49.63 1.92
CA MET A 129 33.71 -48.50 2.24
C MET A 129 33.73 -47.38 1.18
N SER A 130 34.24 -47.64 -0.02
CA SER A 130 34.49 -46.60 -1.05
C SER A 130 33.26 -45.84 -1.52
N HIS A 131 32.05 -46.40 -1.38
CA HIS A 131 30.79 -45.73 -1.69
C HIS A 131 30.46 -44.58 -0.74
N LEU A 132 31.17 -44.46 0.38
CA LEU A 132 31.07 -43.36 1.34
C LEU A 132 32.20 -42.32 1.17
N MET A 133 33.00 -42.42 0.12
CA MET A 133 34.02 -41.41 -0.17
C MET A 133 33.38 -40.08 -0.56
N VAL A 134 34.02 -38.99 -0.13
CA VAL A 134 33.50 -37.63 -0.26
C VAL A 134 34.44 -36.78 -1.11
N ASP A 135 33.87 -35.89 -1.91
CA ASP A 135 34.58 -34.85 -2.66
C ASP A 135 33.94 -33.50 -2.33
N PHE A 136 34.69 -32.63 -1.65
CA PHE A 136 34.24 -31.28 -1.24
C PHE A 136 34.86 -30.17 -2.09
N SER A 137 35.25 -30.49 -3.33
CA SER A 137 35.92 -29.52 -4.21
C SER A 137 35.03 -28.32 -4.55
N GLN A 138 33.73 -28.54 -4.75
CA GLN A 138 32.77 -27.47 -5.07
C GLN A 138 32.52 -26.56 -3.85
N GLU A 139 32.28 -27.14 -2.69
CA GLU A 139 32.03 -26.44 -1.42
C GLU A 139 33.26 -25.61 -1.04
N ARG A 140 34.47 -26.14 -1.24
CA ARG A 140 35.71 -25.39 -1.04
C ARG A 140 35.80 -24.17 -1.95
N GLN A 141 35.42 -24.30 -3.23
CA GLN A 141 35.38 -23.16 -4.15
C GLN A 141 34.36 -22.10 -3.71
N LEU A 142 33.18 -22.53 -3.23
CA LEU A 142 32.16 -21.62 -2.71
C LEU A 142 32.64 -20.87 -1.45
N LEU A 143 33.27 -21.59 -0.50
CA LEU A 143 33.85 -20.99 0.72
C LEU A 143 35.02 -20.03 0.40
N GLN A 144 35.84 -20.34 -0.61
CA GLN A 144 36.89 -19.43 -1.10
C GLN A 144 36.32 -18.20 -1.82
N GLY A 145 35.10 -18.27 -2.33
CA GLY A 145 34.39 -17.18 -2.99
C GLY A 145 33.63 -16.24 -2.05
N LEU A 146 33.68 -16.46 -0.73
CA LEU A 146 33.04 -15.58 0.25
C LEU A 146 33.62 -14.18 0.18
N ARG A 147 32.73 -13.20 0.06
CA ARG A 147 33.06 -11.78 -0.12
C ARG A 147 31.97 -10.92 0.49
N PHE A 148 32.34 -9.74 0.98
CA PHE A 148 31.37 -8.73 1.42
C PHE A 148 30.36 -8.41 0.31
N LEU A 149 29.13 -8.11 0.71
CA LEU A 149 28.10 -7.71 -0.25
C LEU A 149 28.48 -6.35 -0.84
N PRO A 150 28.45 -6.19 -2.17
CA PRO A 150 28.63 -4.88 -2.78
C PRO A 150 27.46 -3.98 -2.40
N VAL A 151 27.67 -2.67 -2.30
CA VAL A 151 26.56 -1.73 -2.16
C VAL A 151 25.68 -1.82 -3.42
N PRO A 152 24.36 -2.02 -3.31
CA PRO A 152 23.49 -2.09 -4.47
C PRO A 152 23.57 -0.81 -5.29
N ARG A 153 23.48 -0.93 -6.62
CA ARG A 153 23.39 0.24 -7.51
C ARG A 153 22.04 0.93 -7.36
N ALA A 154 22.00 2.22 -7.66
CA ALA A 154 20.75 2.97 -7.73
C ALA A 154 19.82 2.34 -8.79
N PRO A 155 18.53 2.08 -8.48
CA PRO A 155 17.56 1.64 -9.46
C PRO A 155 17.25 2.75 -10.49
N GLU A 156 16.70 2.37 -11.64
CA GLU A 156 16.28 3.28 -12.71
C GLU A 156 14.78 3.18 -12.93
N PHE A 157 14.04 4.29 -12.90
CA PHE A 157 12.61 4.28 -13.19
C PHE A 157 12.31 4.02 -14.67
N GLU A 158 11.35 3.14 -14.92
CA GLU A 158 10.77 2.90 -16.25
C GLU A 158 9.57 3.84 -16.42
N VAL A 159 9.86 5.12 -16.70
CA VAL A 159 8.86 6.21 -16.72
C VAL A 159 7.66 5.92 -17.64
N GLN A 160 7.86 5.13 -18.69
CA GLN A 160 6.81 4.76 -19.64
C GLN A 160 5.78 3.78 -19.05
N ASP A 161 6.18 2.99 -18.06
CA ASP A 161 5.35 1.98 -17.40
C ASP A 161 4.76 2.50 -16.08
N CYS A 162 5.24 3.66 -15.60
CA CYS A 162 4.60 4.38 -14.51
C CYS A 162 3.20 4.87 -14.91
N LEU A 163 2.22 4.68 -14.02
CA LEU A 163 0.81 4.96 -14.29
C LEU A 163 0.20 5.81 -13.19
N VAL A 164 -0.55 6.85 -13.58
CA VAL A 164 -1.36 7.67 -12.67
C VAL A 164 -2.83 7.56 -13.09
N VAL A 165 -3.58 6.72 -12.39
CA VAL A 165 -4.98 6.42 -12.71
C VAL A 165 -5.78 6.17 -11.45
N ASP A 166 -7.05 6.58 -11.45
CA ASP A 166 -8.00 6.32 -10.35
C ASP A 166 -7.46 6.68 -8.96
N ASN A 167 -6.77 7.82 -8.84
CA ASN A 167 -6.17 8.27 -7.58
C ASN A 167 -5.14 7.29 -7.01
N ALA A 168 -4.57 6.46 -7.88
CA ALA A 168 -3.45 5.59 -7.60
C ALA A 168 -2.25 5.98 -8.47
N VAL A 169 -1.06 5.75 -7.92
CA VAL A 169 0.20 5.94 -8.64
C VAL A 169 0.98 4.64 -8.59
N THR A 170 1.18 4.03 -9.75
CA THR A 170 2.07 2.88 -9.94
C THR A 170 3.40 3.40 -10.46
N VAL A 171 4.48 3.06 -9.76
CA VAL A 171 5.84 3.32 -10.19
C VAL A 171 6.54 2.01 -10.46
N VAL A 172 7.28 1.96 -11.57
CA VAL A 172 8.02 0.79 -12.03
C VAL A 172 9.48 1.19 -12.21
N TRP A 173 10.39 0.33 -11.77
CA TRP A 173 11.83 0.54 -11.91
C TRP A 173 12.52 -0.76 -12.30
N ARG A 174 13.79 -0.66 -12.66
CA ARG A 174 14.65 -1.79 -12.98
C ARG A 174 16.02 -1.61 -12.32
N MET A 175 16.73 -2.72 -12.19
CA MET A 175 18.12 -2.70 -11.72
C MET A 175 19.07 -2.63 -12.92
N PRO A 176 20.05 -1.70 -12.94
CA PRO A 176 21.00 -1.57 -14.06
C PRO A 176 21.87 -2.82 -14.29
N ALA A 177 22.04 -3.63 -13.25
CA ALA A 177 22.72 -4.91 -13.31
C ALA A 177 21.92 -5.91 -12.48
N GLU A 178 21.85 -7.17 -12.92
CA GLU A 178 21.24 -8.22 -12.13
C GLU A 178 22.08 -8.46 -10.87
N ASP A 179 21.52 -8.06 -9.73
CA ASP A 179 22.08 -8.33 -8.42
C ASP A 179 21.11 -9.22 -7.65
N SER A 180 21.40 -10.52 -7.64
CA SER A 180 20.59 -11.52 -6.94
C SER A 180 20.66 -11.39 -5.41
N LYS A 181 21.40 -10.40 -4.88
CA LYS A 181 21.60 -10.17 -3.45
C LYS A 181 20.79 -8.99 -2.91
N ILE A 182 19.94 -8.37 -3.74
CA ILE A 182 18.98 -7.37 -3.28
C ILE A 182 17.97 -8.06 -2.37
N ASP A 183 17.82 -7.53 -1.16
CA ASP A 183 16.84 -8.03 -0.19
C ASP A 183 15.50 -7.29 -0.35
N HIS A 184 15.50 -5.97 -0.45
CA HIS A 184 14.28 -5.16 -0.61
C HIS A 184 14.58 -3.79 -1.25
N HIS A 185 13.53 -3.07 -1.60
CA HIS A 185 13.58 -1.68 -2.05
C HIS A 185 12.87 -0.76 -1.05
N ILE A 186 13.37 0.48 -0.97
CA ILE A 186 12.76 1.57 -0.23
C ILE A 186 12.32 2.61 -1.25
N LEU A 187 11.01 2.82 -1.35
CA LEU A 187 10.41 3.86 -2.16
C LEU A 187 10.11 5.07 -1.26
N GLU A 188 10.52 6.24 -1.72
CA GLU A 188 10.17 7.49 -1.11
C GLU A 188 9.38 8.35 -2.08
N TYR A 189 8.33 8.99 -1.57
CA TYR A 189 7.52 9.89 -2.37
C TYR A 189 7.14 11.16 -1.61
N ARG A 190 6.78 12.20 -2.35
CA ARG A 190 6.23 13.44 -1.78
C ARG A 190 5.43 14.22 -2.81
N LYS A 191 4.52 15.05 -2.31
CA LYS A 191 3.71 15.97 -3.10
C LYS A 191 4.49 17.24 -3.46
N ALA A 192 4.41 17.67 -4.71
CA ALA A 192 5.13 18.83 -5.24
C ALA A 192 4.24 19.75 -6.09
N ASN A 193 4.50 21.05 -5.98
CA ASN A 193 3.76 22.07 -6.73
C ASN A 193 4.43 22.49 -8.04
N HIS A 194 5.65 22.01 -8.30
CA HIS A 194 6.48 22.42 -9.42
C HIS A 194 7.02 21.19 -10.15
N GLU A 195 7.20 21.29 -11.47
CA GLU A 195 7.92 20.26 -12.23
C GLU A 195 9.42 20.31 -11.92
N GLY A 196 10.02 19.12 -11.80
CA GLY A 196 11.46 18.95 -11.69
C GLY A 196 12.02 18.96 -10.26
N LEU A 197 13.34 19.02 -10.19
CA LEU A 197 14.10 18.94 -8.94
C LEU A 197 13.70 20.06 -7.97
N PRO A 198 13.66 19.78 -6.66
CA PRO A 198 13.27 20.75 -5.65
C PRO A 198 14.11 22.02 -5.77
N ARG A 199 13.45 23.18 -5.85
CA ARG A 199 14.09 24.45 -5.47
C ARG A 199 14.40 24.33 -3.98
N VAL A 200 15.55 24.84 -3.54
CA VAL A 200 16.22 24.67 -2.24
C VAL A 200 15.36 24.98 -0.99
N GLN A 201 14.08 25.34 -1.16
CA GLN A 201 13.17 25.82 -0.13
C GLN A 201 11.84 25.02 -0.04
N ASP A 202 11.79 23.78 -0.54
CA ASP A 202 10.63 22.88 -0.33
C ASP A 202 11.06 21.72 0.61
N GLU A 203 11.13 22.04 1.91
CA GLU A 203 11.46 21.14 3.03
C GLU A 203 10.33 20.14 3.34
N ARG A 204 9.59 19.65 2.35
CA ARG A 204 8.62 18.58 2.57
C ARG A 204 9.35 17.26 2.78
N CYS A 205 9.11 16.64 3.94
CA CYS A 205 9.60 15.31 4.28
C CYS A 205 9.12 14.29 3.23
N TRP A 206 9.99 13.33 2.91
CA TRP A 206 9.63 12.19 2.10
C TRP A 206 8.79 11.22 2.93
N GLU A 207 7.69 10.74 2.36
CA GLU A 207 6.96 9.59 2.88
C GLU A 207 7.67 8.32 2.42
N ILE A 208 7.81 7.34 3.31
CA ILE A 208 8.65 6.15 3.10
C ILE A 208 7.76 4.91 3.02
N VAL A 209 7.97 4.12 1.98
CA VAL A 209 7.49 2.75 1.86
C VAL A 209 8.70 1.83 1.83
N ASP A 210 8.79 0.94 2.80
CA ASP A 210 9.90 0.01 2.98
C ASP A 210 9.47 -1.43 2.67
N ASN A 211 10.46 -2.31 2.57
CA ASN A 211 10.32 -3.76 2.42
C ASN A 211 9.61 -4.19 1.12
N ILE A 212 9.80 -3.44 0.03
CA ILE A 212 9.25 -3.79 -1.28
C ILE A 212 10.14 -4.87 -1.91
N LYS A 213 9.58 -6.05 -2.19
CA LYS A 213 10.32 -7.20 -2.77
C LYS A 213 10.25 -7.26 -4.31
N THR A 214 9.41 -6.43 -4.92
CA THR A 214 9.20 -6.31 -6.36
C THR A 214 9.87 -5.05 -6.91
N THR A 215 9.94 -4.94 -8.23
CA THR A 215 10.44 -3.75 -8.93
C THR A 215 9.32 -2.82 -9.39
N GLU A 216 8.13 -2.98 -8.80
CA GLU A 216 6.97 -2.12 -8.99
C GLU A 216 6.25 -1.93 -7.65
N TYR A 217 5.61 -0.78 -7.49
CA TYR A 217 4.77 -0.50 -6.34
C TYR A 217 3.62 0.44 -6.70
N THR A 218 2.44 0.18 -6.14
CA THR A 218 1.24 1.01 -6.36
C THR A 218 0.77 1.64 -5.06
N LEU A 219 0.77 2.97 -5.02
CA LEU A 219 0.10 3.75 -3.97
C LEU A 219 -1.36 3.93 -4.34
N THR A 220 -2.28 3.63 -3.44
CA THR A 220 -3.74 3.73 -3.67
C THR A 220 -4.39 4.70 -2.69
N GLY A 221 -5.54 5.27 -3.08
CA GLY A 221 -6.34 6.13 -2.17
C GLY A 221 -5.72 7.50 -1.93
N LEU A 222 -4.92 8.00 -2.88
CA LEU A 222 -4.24 9.28 -2.76
C LEU A 222 -5.20 10.44 -3.05
N LYS A 223 -5.16 11.49 -2.23
CA LYS A 223 -5.74 12.79 -2.60
C LYS A 223 -4.73 13.58 -3.42
N PHE A 224 -5.06 13.88 -4.67
CA PHE A 224 -4.22 14.67 -5.59
C PHE A 224 -4.49 16.17 -5.39
N ASP A 225 -4.02 16.70 -4.27
CA ASP A 225 -4.10 18.12 -3.89
C ASP A 225 -2.90 18.96 -4.37
N SER A 226 -1.92 18.31 -4.98
CA SER A 226 -0.75 18.93 -5.62
C SER A 226 -0.69 18.52 -7.08
N LYS A 227 -0.12 19.36 -7.95
CA LYS A 227 -0.06 19.09 -9.39
C LYS A 227 0.89 17.94 -9.74
N PHE A 228 1.91 17.71 -8.91
CA PHE A 228 2.92 16.69 -9.13
C PHE A 228 3.18 15.87 -7.88
N MET A 229 3.68 14.66 -8.09
CA MET A 229 4.32 13.84 -7.07
C MET A 229 5.72 13.46 -7.53
N ASN A 230 6.68 13.52 -6.62
CA ASN A 230 8.06 13.08 -6.86
C ASN A 230 8.28 11.74 -6.17
N PHE A 231 9.03 10.86 -6.84
CA PHE A 231 9.36 9.52 -6.36
C PHE A 231 10.86 9.30 -6.50
N ARG A 232 11.47 8.63 -5.52
CA ARG A 232 12.83 8.10 -5.59
C ARG A 232 12.88 6.74 -4.93
N VAL A 233 13.66 5.83 -5.48
CA VAL A 233 13.75 4.46 -4.96
C VAL A 233 15.20 4.08 -4.76
N ARG A 234 15.51 3.30 -3.72
CA ARG A 234 16.83 2.69 -3.53
C ARG A 234 16.69 1.20 -3.32
N ALA A 235 17.74 0.46 -3.69
CA ALA A 235 17.85 -0.97 -3.42
C ALA A 235 18.67 -1.19 -2.14
N CYS A 236 18.25 -2.15 -1.33
CA CYS A 236 18.91 -2.56 -0.10
C CYS A 236 19.27 -4.04 -0.19
N ASN A 237 20.46 -4.39 0.26
CA ASN A 237 20.80 -5.77 0.58
C ASN A 237 20.95 -5.91 2.11
N LYS A 238 21.29 -7.12 2.57
CA LYS A 238 21.46 -7.40 4.00
C LYS A 238 22.48 -6.50 4.70
N ALA A 239 23.46 -5.96 3.99
CA ALA A 239 24.59 -5.22 4.58
C ALA A 239 24.50 -3.70 4.37
N ALA A 240 23.88 -3.25 3.28
CA ALA A 240 23.91 -1.86 2.87
C ALA A 240 22.66 -1.45 2.07
N ALA A 241 22.29 -0.19 2.24
CA ALA A 241 21.39 0.52 1.34
C ALA A 241 22.21 1.23 0.26
N GLY A 242 21.83 1.05 -0.99
CA GLY A 242 22.39 1.79 -2.11
C GLY A 242 21.92 3.25 -2.14
N ASP A 243 22.46 3.98 -3.12
CA ASP A 243 22.00 5.33 -3.42
C ASP A 243 20.57 5.32 -3.97
N TYR A 244 19.86 6.44 -3.80
CA TYR A 244 18.57 6.66 -4.44
C TYR A 244 18.74 6.84 -5.94
N SER A 245 17.73 6.39 -6.68
CA SER A 245 17.53 6.69 -8.09
C SER A 245 17.46 8.20 -8.31
N ASP A 246 17.70 8.60 -9.57
CA ASP A 246 17.21 9.90 -10.01
C ASP A 246 15.70 9.99 -9.79
N PRO A 247 15.19 11.10 -9.24
CA PRO A 247 13.78 11.20 -8.90
C PRO A 247 12.94 11.32 -10.17
N VAL A 248 11.80 10.64 -10.20
CA VAL A 248 10.78 10.81 -11.23
C VAL A 248 9.65 11.71 -10.73
N THR A 249 9.22 12.64 -11.57
CA THR A 249 8.07 13.51 -11.32
C THR A 249 6.89 13.03 -12.15
N LEU A 250 5.77 12.70 -11.50
CA LEU A 250 4.53 12.29 -12.16
C LEU A 250 3.45 13.34 -11.95
N GLU A 251 2.69 13.65 -13.01
CA GLU A 251 1.61 14.64 -12.95
C GLU A 251 0.32 14.03 -12.38
N THR A 252 -0.23 14.66 -11.35
CA THR A 252 -1.42 14.23 -10.63
C THR A 252 -2.58 15.20 -10.91
N LYS A 253 -3.20 15.04 -12.09
CA LYS A 253 -4.32 15.90 -12.52
C LYS A 253 -5.59 15.61 -11.74
N ALA A 254 -6.01 16.54 -10.88
CA ALA A 254 -7.31 16.50 -10.23
C ALA A 254 -7.87 17.90 -9.98
N PHE A 255 -9.19 17.99 -9.92
CA PHE A 255 -9.87 19.25 -9.59
C PHE A 255 -9.91 19.43 -8.08
N ASN A 256 -9.30 20.51 -7.60
CA ASN A 256 -9.27 20.88 -6.20
C ASN A 256 -10.00 22.21 -6.02
N PHE A 257 -10.97 22.22 -5.11
CA PHE A 257 -11.72 23.39 -4.73
C PHE A 257 -12.27 23.20 -3.31
N GLY A 258 -12.54 24.31 -2.63
CA GLY A 258 -13.27 24.37 -1.38
C GLY A 258 -14.58 25.13 -1.54
N PHE A 259 -15.33 25.26 -0.45
CA PHE A 259 -16.49 26.15 -0.41
C PHE A 259 -16.05 27.61 -0.32
N ASP A 260 -16.65 28.50 -1.12
CA ASP A 260 -16.43 29.95 -1.08
C ASP A 260 -17.29 30.58 0.04
N PRO A 261 -16.73 30.91 1.22
CA PRO A 261 -17.51 31.41 2.35
C PRO A 261 -18.04 32.83 2.09
N SER A 262 -17.51 33.54 1.09
CA SER A 262 -17.99 34.86 0.70
C SER A 262 -19.33 34.78 -0.05
N SER A 263 -19.57 33.68 -0.76
CA SER A 263 -20.84 33.40 -1.45
C SER A 263 -21.92 32.85 -0.52
N SER A 264 -21.52 32.19 0.57
CA SER A 264 -22.40 31.40 1.44
C SER A 264 -23.58 32.19 2.03
N HIS A 265 -24.76 31.56 2.01
CA HIS A 265 -25.94 32.05 2.73
C HIS A 265 -25.67 32.15 4.25
N LEU A 266 -26.29 33.13 4.93
CA LEU A 266 -26.05 33.41 6.36
C LEU A 266 -26.39 32.24 7.31
N ASN A 267 -27.32 31.39 6.90
CA ASN A 267 -27.72 30.18 7.62
C ASN A 267 -26.90 28.94 7.25
N LEU A 268 -25.81 29.09 6.52
CA LEU A 268 -24.89 27.99 6.24
C LEU A 268 -23.57 28.20 6.99
N LYS A 269 -23.22 27.23 7.83
CA LYS A 269 -21.91 27.13 8.44
C LYS A 269 -20.99 26.38 7.47
N VAL A 270 -19.96 27.07 7.00
CA VAL A 270 -18.97 26.50 6.08
C VAL A 270 -17.70 26.18 6.86
N GLU A 271 -17.27 24.93 6.79
CA GLU A 271 -15.97 24.46 7.27
C GLU A 271 -15.11 24.07 6.05
N GLU A 272 -13.91 23.54 6.27
CA GLU A 272 -12.94 23.27 5.19
C GLU A 272 -13.49 22.32 4.12
N ASN A 273 -14.12 21.21 4.53
CA ASN A 273 -14.68 20.19 3.62
C ASN A 273 -16.16 19.90 3.90
N SER A 274 -16.84 20.69 4.73
CA SER A 274 -18.27 20.49 5.01
C SER A 274 -19.05 21.79 5.01
N VAL A 275 -20.35 21.68 4.70
CA VAL A 275 -21.32 22.77 4.84
C VAL A 275 -22.57 22.26 5.51
N GLU A 276 -22.99 22.95 6.57
CA GLU A 276 -24.15 22.57 7.38
C GLU A 276 -25.14 23.73 7.51
N TRP A 277 -26.42 23.40 7.49
CA TRP A 277 -27.48 24.36 7.71
C TRP A 277 -27.66 24.65 9.20
N ASP A 278 -27.46 25.91 9.59
CA ASP A 278 -27.69 26.40 10.94
C ASP A 278 -29.04 27.15 11.05
N PRO A 279 -30.03 26.60 11.77
CA PRO A 279 -31.31 27.26 12.01
C PRO A 279 -31.17 28.58 12.78
N GLN A 280 -30.07 28.81 13.51
CA GLN A 280 -29.87 29.98 14.36
C GLN A 280 -29.10 31.13 13.72
N GLY A 281 -28.59 30.97 12.49
CA GLY A 281 -27.71 31.91 11.77
C GLY A 281 -28.23 33.35 11.56
N SER A 282 -29.43 33.68 12.04
CA SER A 282 -30.02 35.03 12.03
C SER A 282 -30.13 35.71 13.42
N LYS A 283 -29.69 35.09 14.54
CA LYS A 283 -29.86 35.68 15.88
C LYS A 283 -28.62 36.41 16.45
N GLY A 284 -27.50 36.45 15.73
CA GLY A 284 -26.22 36.96 16.24
C GLY A 284 -25.87 38.43 15.95
N LEU A 285 -26.58 39.11 15.03
CA LEU A 285 -26.43 40.55 14.81
C LEU A 285 -27.83 41.18 14.77
N ASP A 286 -28.02 42.25 15.53
CA ASP A 286 -29.26 43.04 15.70
C ASP A 286 -30.29 42.51 16.71
N SER A 287 -29.89 42.50 17.98
CA SER A 287 -30.85 42.61 19.09
C SER A 287 -30.41 43.67 20.10
N LYS A 288 -30.43 44.94 19.69
CA LYS A 288 -30.46 46.05 20.66
C LYS A 288 -31.92 46.34 21.03
N VAL A 289 -32.30 45.75 22.15
CA VAL A 289 -33.58 45.92 22.85
C VAL A 289 -33.90 47.40 23.06
N LYS A 290 -35.14 47.75 22.69
CA LYS A 290 -35.76 49.05 22.86
C LYS A 290 -36.14 49.24 24.34
N GLY A 291 -35.32 49.95 25.11
CA GLY A 291 -35.65 50.41 26.47
C GLY A 291 -36.05 51.89 26.47
N LYS A 292 -37.30 52.17 26.89
CA LYS A 292 -37.80 53.53 27.18
C LYS A 292 -37.29 53.95 28.56
N GLU A 293 -36.66 55.11 28.68
CA GLU A 293 -36.73 55.98 29.88
C GLU A 293 -36.60 57.46 29.46
N ASN A 294 -37.26 58.34 30.22
CA ASN A 294 -37.58 59.71 29.83
C ASN A 294 -36.97 60.72 30.82
N LYS A 295 -36.38 61.80 30.28
CA LYS A 295 -36.04 63.13 30.84
C LYS A 295 -34.98 63.30 31.95
N GLY A 296 -33.95 64.08 31.61
CA GLY A 296 -33.18 64.94 32.51
C GLY A 296 -32.12 65.78 31.75
N ARG A 297 -32.22 67.12 31.77
CA ARG A 297 -31.28 68.09 31.17
C ARG A 297 -30.16 68.45 32.14
N SER A 298 -28.91 68.59 31.67
CA SER A 298 -28.03 69.78 31.83
C SER A 298 -26.53 69.49 31.57
N GLY A 299 -25.81 70.47 30.99
CA GLY A 299 -24.39 70.75 31.27
C GLY A 299 -23.29 70.14 30.39
N THR A 300 -22.81 70.89 29.39
CA THR A 300 -21.47 70.80 28.76
C THR A 300 -20.33 71.23 29.73
N PRO A 301 -19.00 71.03 29.49
CA PRO A 301 -18.30 70.93 28.19
C PRO A 301 -17.13 69.91 28.04
N SER A 302 -16.66 69.79 26.79
CA SER A 302 -15.56 68.93 26.31
C SER A 302 -14.15 69.25 26.85
N PRO A 303 -13.17 68.34 26.63
CA PRO A 303 -12.07 68.73 25.74
C PRO A 303 -11.57 67.64 24.74
N LYS A 304 -11.42 68.11 23.49
CA LYS A 304 -10.42 67.84 22.42
C LYS A 304 -9.66 66.49 22.27
N ARG A 305 -9.92 65.93 21.08
CA ARG A 305 -8.99 65.57 19.96
C ARG A 305 -8.16 64.28 20.03
N GLY A 306 -8.53 63.35 19.15
CA GLY A 306 -7.67 62.32 18.57
C GLY A 306 -8.31 61.75 17.31
N SER A 307 -7.92 62.25 16.14
CA SER A 307 -8.40 61.78 14.83
C SER A 307 -7.51 60.63 14.36
N THR A 308 -8.00 59.40 14.48
CA THR A 308 -7.46 58.22 13.78
C THR A 308 -8.38 57.87 12.61
N PRO A 309 -7.86 57.63 11.40
CA PRO A 309 -8.69 57.19 10.29
C PRO A 309 -9.18 55.78 10.61
N ARG A 310 -10.51 55.63 10.72
CA ARG A 310 -11.15 54.32 10.83
C ARG A 310 -10.84 53.57 9.54
N SER A 311 -10.00 52.55 9.65
CA SER A 311 -9.81 51.55 8.60
C SER A 311 -11.19 51.04 8.15
N PRO A 312 -11.44 50.93 6.83
CA PRO A 312 -12.73 50.43 6.37
C PRO A 312 -12.88 48.98 6.83
N ALA A 313 -13.91 48.72 7.63
CA ALA A 313 -14.37 47.36 7.89
C ALA A 313 -14.61 46.65 6.54
N PRO A 314 -14.27 45.36 6.41
CA PRO A 314 -14.43 44.65 5.16
C PRO A 314 -15.91 44.66 4.78
N ARG A 315 -16.22 45.23 3.61
CA ARG A 315 -17.56 45.25 3.02
C ARG A 315 -17.92 43.85 2.52
N GLY A 316 -18.13 42.89 3.42
CA GLY A 316 -18.40 41.47 3.08
C GLY A 316 -19.88 41.13 2.85
N GLY A 317 -20.80 42.09 2.94
CA GLY A 317 -22.25 41.81 2.86
C GLY A 317 -22.86 41.81 1.46
N ARG A 318 -22.09 42.09 0.39
CA ARG A 318 -22.68 42.38 -0.92
C ARG A 318 -22.78 41.18 -1.87
N ASP A 319 -22.18 40.02 -1.59
CA ASP A 319 -22.13 38.91 -2.56
C ASP A 319 -22.74 37.58 -2.06
N ARG A 320 -23.35 37.57 -0.86
CA ARG A 320 -23.99 36.39 -0.28
C ARG A 320 -25.35 36.08 -0.89
N PHE A 321 -25.69 34.80 -1.00
CA PHE A 321 -27.06 34.35 -1.27
C PHE A 321 -28.00 34.71 -0.11
N THR A 322 -29.27 34.97 -0.42
CA THR A 322 -30.28 35.42 0.54
C THR A 322 -31.66 34.84 0.26
N GLY A 323 -32.57 34.91 1.22
CA GLY A 323 -33.93 34.42 1.07
C GLY A 323 -34.00 32.90 1.21
N GLU A 324 -34.70 32.22 0.31
CA GLU A 324 -34.79 30.76 0.29
C GLU A 324 -33.62 30.08 -0.43
N SER A 325 -32.63 30.85 -0.91
CA SER A 325 -31.42 30.33 -1.57
C SER A 325 -30.34 30.01 -0.55
N TYR A 326 -30.50 28.90 0.19
CA TYR A 326 -29.49 28.38 1.10
C TYR A 326 -28.31 27.78 0.34
N THR A 327 -27.56 28.62 -0.37
CA THR A 327 -26.56 28.22 -1.36
C THR A 327 -25.15 28.62 -0.93
N VAL A 328 -24.17 27.79 -1.28
CA VAL A 328 -22.74 28.10 -1.30
C VAL A 328 -22.13 27.62 -2.62
N LEU A 329 -21.20 28.39 -3.17
CA LEU A 329 -20.48 28.03 -4.40
C LEU A 329 -19.10 27.45 -4.07
N GLY A 330 -18.49 26.76 -5.02
CA GLY A 330 -17.07 26.46 -5.00
C GLY A 330 -16.23 27.73 -5.18
N ASP A 331 -15.05 27.75 -4.56
CA ASP A 331 -14.07 28.85 -4.67
C ASP A 331 -13.33 28.88 -6.02
N THR A 332 -13.33 27.77 -6.74
CA THR A 332 -12.59 27.59 -8.00
C THR A 332 -13.56 27.33 -9.16
N SER A 333 -13.37 28.02 -10.28
CA SER A 333 -14.14 27.83 -11.50
C SER A 333 -13.53 26.77 -12.42
N ILE A 334 -14.40 26.04 -13.11
CA ILE A 334 -14.08 25.15 -14.20
C ILE A 334 -14.22 25.95 -15.51
N ASP A 335 -13.11 26.18 -16.20
CA ASP A 335 -13.03 26.96 -17.43
C ASP A 335 -12.69 26.13 -18.69
N SER A 336 -12.27 24.87 -18.50
CA SER A 336 -11.89 23.94 -19.55
C SER A 336 -11.78 22.52 -19.01
N GLY A 337 -11.77 21.52 -19.88
CA GLY A 337 -11.42 20.14 -19.54
C GLY A 337 -12.49 19.34 -18.81
N GLN A 338 -12.03 18.24 -18.20
CA GLN A 338 -12.87 17.23 -17.54
C GLN A 338 -12.49 17.10 -16.07
N HIS A 339 -13.48 17.22 -15.20
CA HIS A 339 -13.30 17.28 -13.75
C HIS A 339 -14.26 16.33 -13.04
N TYR A 340 -13.84 15.83 -11.88
CA TYR A 340 -14.64 14.94 -11.05
C TYR A 340 -14.46 15.27 -9.57
N TRP A 341 -15.54 15.22 -8.81
CA TRP A 341 -15.55 15.34 -7.36
C TRP A 341 -16.70 14.53 -6.79
N GLU A 342 -16.65 14.22 -5.49
CA GLU A 342 -17.69 13.48 -4.81
C GLU A 342 -18.27 14.31 -3.66
N VAL A 343 -19.56 14.10 -3.39
CA VAL A 343 -20.27 14.78 -2.31
C VAL A 343 -21.06 13.74 -1.53
N GLU A 344 -20.90 13.76 -0.22
CA GLU A 344 -21.56 12.85 0.71
C GLU A 344 -22.56 13.62 1.57
N ALA A 345 -23.77 13.08 1.72
CA ALA A 345 -24.77 13.66 2.61
C ALA A 345 -24.49 13.25 4.07
N LEU A 346 -24.49 14.21 4.99
CA LEU A 346 -24.35 13.91 6.42
C LEU A 346 -25.60 13.16 6.93
N LYS A 347 -25.45 12.38 8.01
CA LYS A 347 -26.48 11.41 8.50
C LYS A 347 -27.88 12.01 8.75
N ASP A 348 -27.97 13.29 9.03
CA ASP A 348 -29.21 14.01 9.31
C ASP A 348 -29.70 14.89 8.14
N CYS A 349 -29.01 14.86 6.99
CA CYS A 349 -29.36 15.66 5.81
C CYS A 349 -30.72 15.28 5.25
N LYS A 350 -31.63 16.27 5.22
CA LYS A 350 -33.01 16.09 4.78
C LYS A 350 -33.28 16.65 3.40
N SER A 351 -32.68 17.77 3.02
CA SER A 351 -32.90 18.34 1.69
C SER A 351 -31.66 19.06 1.19
N TYR A 352 -31.20 18.70 0.00
CA TYR A 352 -30.04 19.33 -0.61
C TYR A 352 -30.13 19.31 -2.13
N SER A 353 -29.37 20.18 -2.77
CA SER A 353 -29.13 20.15 -4.21
C SER A 353 -27.63 20.33 -4.46
N MET A 354 -27.10 19.62 -5.44
CA MET A 354 -25.70 19.75 -5.84
C MET A 354 -25.57 19.69 -7.36
N GLY A 355 -24.60 20.42 -7.90
CA GLY A 355 -24.31 20.43 -9.32
C GLY A 355 -23.40 21.57 -9.68
N VAL A 356 -23.67 22.25 -10.80
CA VAL A 356 -22.87 23.38 -11.26
C VAL A 356 -23.77 24.58 -11.63
N ALA A 357 -23.18 25.76 -11.53
CA ALA A 357 -23.84 27.02 -11.87
C ALA A 357 -22.87 27.96 -12.60
N TYR A 358 -23.40 28.90 -13.39
CA TYR A 358 -22.61 30.07 -13.76
C TYR A 358 -22.40 30.97 -12.53
N ARG A 359 -21.19 31.53 -12.39
CA ARG A 359 -20.81 32.34 -11.21
C ARG A 359 -21.67 33.59 -11.03
N ASN A 360 -22.29 34.09 -12.10
CA ASN A 360 -23.18 35.26 -12.08
C ASN A 360 -24.64 34.95 -11.71
N MET A 361 -24.92 33.77 -11.13
CA MET A 361 -26.23 33.41 -10.60
C MET A 361 -26.77 34.47 -9.63
N GLY A 362 -28.06 34.77 -9.72
CA GLY A 362 -28.72 35.75 -8.86
C GLY A 362 -28.79 35.28 -7.40
N LYS A 363 -28.71 36.23 -6.46
CA LYS A 363 -28.66 35.94 -5.01
C LYS A 363 -29.92 35.29 -4.44
N PHE A 364 -31.02 35.37 -5.16
CA PHE A 364 -32.32 34.80 -4.82
C PHE A 364 -32.65 33.57 -5.69
N ASP A 365 -31.75 33.19 -6.62
CA ASP A 365 -31.94 32.05 -7.49
C ASP A 365 -31.69 30.77 -6.70
N GLN A 366 -32.53 29.77 -6.91
CA GLN A 366 -32.35 28.44 -6.34
C GLN A 366 -31.83 27.51 -7.44
N LEU A 367 -31.00 26.54 -7.05
CA LEU A 367 -30.44 25.59 -8.01
C LEU A 367 -31.56 24.83 -8.75
N GLY A 368 -31.44 24.76 -10.08
CA GLY A 368 -32.38 24.09 -10.97
C GLY A 368 -33.58 24.93 -11.40
N LYS A 369 -33.80 26.13 -10.83
CA LYS A 369 -34.88 27.04 -11.24
C LYS A 369 -34.53 27.93 -12.43
N THR A 370 -33.24 28.15 -12.69
CA THR A 370 -32.78 29.03 -13.77
C THR A 370 -32.12 28.23 -14.90
N ASN A 371 -31.92 28.88 -16.05
CA ASN A 371 -31.13 28.33 -17.15
C ASN A 371 -29.61 28.42 -16.92
N SER A 372 -29.18 29.00 -15.81
CA SER A 372 -27.77 29.15 -15.41
C SER A 372 -27.30 28.09 -14.41
N THR A 373 -28.16 27.11 -14.07
CA THR A 373 -27.89 26.08 -13.05
C THR A 373 -28.33 24.70 -13.52
N TRP A 374 -27.52 23.69 -13.20
CA TRP A 374 -27.82 22.27 -13.45
C TRP A 374 -27.50 21.49 -12.19
N CYS A 375 -28.49 20.81 -11.61
CA CYS A 375 -28.28 20.11 -10.36
C CYS A 375 -29.13 18.84 -10.26
N ILE A 376 -28.73 17.97 -9.34
CA ILE A 376 -29.64 17.00 -8.72
C ILE A 376 -30.18 17.58 -7.42
N HIS A 377 -31.37 17.15 -7.05
CA HIS A 377 -32.08 17.57 -5.86
C HIS A 377 -32.59 16.34 -5.11
N VAL A 378 -32.29 16.29 -3.83
CA VAL A 378 -32.74 15.26 -2.89
C VAL A 378 -33.56 15.94 -1.81
N ASN A 379 -34.72 15.38 -1.49
CA ASN A 379 -35.52 15.80 -0.34
C ASN A 379 -36.15 14.57 0.30
N ASN A 380 -35.90 14.37 1.59
CA ASN A 380 -36.34 13.27 2.45
C ASN A 380 -37.11 13.78 3.69
N TRP A 381 -37.58 15.03 3.70
CA TRP A 381 -38.20 15.62 4.90
C TRP A 381 -39.65 15.14 5.13
N LEU A 382 -40.49 15.19 4.10
CA LEU A 382 -41.91 14.78 4.16
C LEU A 382 -42.27 13.72 3.12
N GLN A 383 -41.75 13.88 1.89
CA GLN A 383 -41.86 12.92 0.81
C GLN A 383 -40.48 12.78 0.18
N SER A 384 -39.98 11.54 0.13
CA SER A 384 -38.72 11.24 -0.54
C SER A 384 -38.83 11.56 -2.02
N SER A 385 -38.00 12.48 -2.51
CA SER A 385 -37.92 12.83 -3.91
C SER A 385 -36.46 12.97 -4.32
N PHE A 386 -36.12 12.36 -5.45
CA PHE A 386 -34.82 12.45 -6.08
C PHE A 386 -35.03 12.87 -7.53
N ALA A 387 -34.51 14.04 -7.91
CA ALA A 387 -34.78 14.60 -9.23
C ALA A 387 -33.59 15.37 -9.79
N ALA A 388 -33.39 15.28 -11.10
CA ALA A 388 -32.54 16.19 -11.84
C ALA A 388 -33.33 17.47 -12.18
N LYS A 389 -32.74 18.65 -11.94
CA LYS A 389 -33.40 19.95 -12.12
C LYS A 389 -32.55 20.91 -12.96
N HIS A 390 -33.21 21.59 -13.90
CA HIS A 390 -32.64 22.66 -14.73
C HIS A 390 -33.76 23.51 -15.33
N ASN A 391 -33.61 24.84 -15.32
CA ASN A 391 -34.54 25.77 -15.97
C ASN A 391 -36.02 25.55 -15.61
N ASN A 392 -36.32 25.42 -14.31
CA ASN A 392 -37.64 25.11 -13.74
C ASN A 392 -38.25 23.76 -14.19
N LYS A 393 -37.48 22.90 -14.86
CA LYS A 393 -37.87 21.54 -15.20
C LYS A 393 -37.26 20.57 -14.19
N ALA A 394 -38.03 19.58 -13.78
CA ALA A 394 -37.59 18.51 -12.90
C ALA A 394 -37.90 17.15 -13.53
N LYS A 395 -36.91 16.26 -13.56
CA LYS A 395 -37.05 14.85 -13.96
C LYS A 395 -36.83 13.98 -12.74
N SER A 396 -37.86 13.24 -12.32
CA SER A 396 -37.75 12.27 -11.23
C SER A 396 -36.77 11.15 -11.62
N LEU A 397 -35.94 10.73 -10.68
CA LEU A 397 -34.98 9.65 -10.83
C LEU A 397 -35.49 8.43 -10.07
N GLU A 398 -35.74 7.33 -10.77
CA GLU A 398 -36.32 6.09 -10.22
C GLU A 398 -35.24 5.16 -9.67
N VAL A 399 -34.32 5.71 -8.88
CA VAL A 399 -33.22 4.97 -8.23
C VAL A 399 -33.12 5.42 -6.78
N ALA A 400 -32.60 4.54 -5.92
CA ALA A 400 -32.31 4.91 -4.54
C ALA A 400 -31.24 6.01 -4.50
N VAL A 401 -31.39 6.96 -3.57
CA VAL A 401 -30.40 8.02 -3.36
C VAL A 401 -29.13 7.40 -2.78
N PRO A 402 -27.97 7.51 -3.46
CA PRO A 402 -26.70 7.03 -2.91
C PRO A 402 -26.27 7.85 -1.70
N GLU A 403 -25.49 7.25 -0.80
CA GLU A 403 -24.86 7.99 0.32
C GLU A 403 -23.87 9.03 -0.20
N ARG A 404 -23.14 8.67 -1.25
CA ARG A 404 -22.16 9.53 -1.91
C ARG A 404 -22.41 9.60 -3.42
N ILE A 405 -22.42 10.82 -3.94
CA ILE A 405 -22.70 11.11 -5.33
C ILE A 405 -21.46 11.71 -5.99
N GLY A 406 -21.01 11.08 -7.06
CA GLY A 406 -19.96 11.59 -7.93
C GLY A 406 -20.53 12.56 -8.96
N VAL A 407 -19.88 13.71 -9.12
CA VAL A 407 -20.21 14.71 -10.13
C VAL A 407 -19.06 14.76 -11.12
N TYR A 408 -19.39 14.53 -12.38
CA TYR A 408 -18.47 14.62 -13.50
C TYR A 408 -18.87 15.77 -14.40
N CYS A 409 -17.93 16.68 -14.70
CA CYS A 409 -18.14 17.80 -15.59
C CYS A 409 -17.11 17.78 -16.71
N ASP A 410 -17.57 17.60 -17.95
CA ASP A 410 -16.82 17.83 -19.18
C ASP A 410 -17.28 19.16 -19.77
N LEU A 411 -16.52 20.22 -19.52
CA LEU A 411 -16.89 21.54 -20.00
C LEU A 411 -16.74 21.62 -21.53
N ASP A 412 -15.66 21.01 -22.05
CA ASP A 412 -15.32 21.05 -23.48
C ASP A 412 -16.29 20.20 -24.32
N GLY A 413 -16.66 19.03 -23.79
CA GLY A 413 -17.64 18.13 -24.39
C GLY A 413 -19.10 18.48 -24.11
N GLY A 414 -19.36 19.46 -23.23
CA GLY A 414 -20.72 19.93 -22.92
C GLY A 414 -21.57 18.90 -22.16
N LEU A 415 -20.95 18.19 -21.20
CA LEU A 415 -21.60 17.11 -20.46
C LEU A 415 -21.44 17.32 -18.94
N LEU A 416 -22.54 17.21 -18.22
CA LEU A 416 -22.55 17.11 -16.75
C LEU A 416 -23.28 15.85 -16.35
N SER A 417 -22.60 14.95 -15.65
CA SER A 417 -23.14 13.63 -15.27
C SER A 417 -23.00 13.40 -13.77
N PHE A 418 -23.97 12.68 -13.21
CA PHE A 418 -24.04 12.32 -11.80
C PHE A 418 -24.02 10.81 -11.66
N TYR A 419 -23.23 10.30 -10.73
CA TYR A 419 -23.01 8.87 -10.52
C TYR A 419 -23.18 8.49 -9.06
N ASN A 420 -23.60 7.26 -8.80
CA ASN A 420 -23.34 6.64 -7.51
C ASN A 420 -21.82 6.50 -7.37
N ALA A 421 -21.23 7.10 -6.33
CA ALA A 421 -19.79 7.16 -6.17
C ALA A 421 -19.16 5.77 -5.93
N ASP A 422 -19.87 4.84 -5.29
CA ASP A 422 -19.35 3.51 -4.99
C ASP A 422 -19.51 2.56 -6.19
N SER A 423 -20.73 2.45 -6.72
CA SER A 423 -21.01 1.51 -7.82
C SER A 423 -20.66 2.05 -9.20
N LYS A 424 -20.31 3.33 -9.30
CA LYS A 424 -20.12 4.08 -10.56
C LYS A 424 -21.32 4.00 -11.52
N GLN A 425 -22.51 3.70 -10.99
CA GLN A 425 -23.76 3.69 -11.75
C GLN A 425 -24.16 5.13 -12.13
N LEU A 426 -24.45 5.37 -13.42
CA LEU A 426 -24.98 6.65 -13.89
C LEU A 426 -26.38 6.89 -13.29
N LEU A 427 -26.56 8.04 -12.64
CA LEU A 427 -27.84 8.50 -12.09
C LEU A 427 -28.56 9.42 -13.07
N HIS A 428 -27.84 10.40 -13.62
CA HIS A 428 -28.37 11.37 -14.58
C HIS A 428 -27.27 12.04 -15.39
N MET A 429 -27.62 12.55 -16.58
CA MET A 429 -26.74 13.41 -17.37
C MET A 429 -27.49 14.57 -18.03
N PHE A 430 -26.82 15.72 -18.08
CA PHE A 430 -27.21 16.89 -18.84
C PHE A 430 -26.24 17.06 -20.01
N LYS A 431 -26.79 17.10 -21.24
CA LYS A 431 -26.06 17.53 -22.43
C LYS A 431 -26.36 19.00 -22.65
N THR A 432 -25.36 19.87 -22.54
CA THR A 432 -25.54 21.32 -22.63
C THR A 432 -24.28 21.99 -23.16
N LYS A 433 -24.44 23.01 -24.00
CA LYS A 433 -23.31 23.84 -24.41
C LYS A 433 -23.12 24.94 -23.37
N PHE A 434 -22.14 24.75 -22.49
CA PHE A 434 -21.77 25.78 -21.53
C PHE A 434 -21.30 27.04 -22.28
N SER A 435 -21.88 28.19 -21.94
CA SER A 435 -21.55 29.48 -22.56
C SER A 435 -20.53 30.29 -21.76
N GLN A 436 -20.26 29.87 -20.53
CA GLN A 436 -19.37 30.52 -19.57
C GLN A 436 -18.73 29.44 -18.68
N PRO A 437 -17.60 29.75 -18.01
CA PRO A 437 -17.07 28.92 -16.94
C PRO A 437 -18.14 28.62 -15.88
N VAL A 438 -18.12 27.41 -15.35
CA VAL A 438 -19.04 26.97 -14.30
C VAL A 438 -18.31 26.85 -12.96
N VAL A 439 -19.07 26.91 -11.88
CA VAL A 439 -18.58 26.63 -10.52
C VAL A 439 -19.42 25.51 -9.92
N PRO A 440 -18.84 24.61 -9.11
CA PRO A 440 -19.62 23.73 -8.25
C PRO A 440 -20.58 24.54 -7.38
N ALA A 441 -21.80 24.07 -7.21
CA ALA A 441 -22.84 24.78 -6.48
C ALA A 441 -23.63 23.82 -5.60
N PHE A 442 -23.86 24.23 -4.35
CA PHE A 442 -24.46 23.41 -3.31
C PHE A 442 -25.54 24.21 -2.61
N MET A 443 -26.73 23.64 -2.48
CA MET A 443 -27.84 24.22 -1.75
C MET A 443 -28.26 23.26 -0.66
N VAL A 444 -28.27 23.69 0.61
CA VAL A 444 -28.54 22.81 1.76
C VAL A 444 -29.69 23.38 2.58
N TRP A 445 -30.77 22.61 2.67
CA TRP A 445 -31.94 22.90 3.47
C TRP A 445 -32.11 21.77 4.49
N CYS A 446 -31.66 21.99 5.73
CA CYS A 446 -31.69 21.03 6.84
C CYS A 446 -30.68 19.86 6.71
N GLY A 447 -29.66 19.89 7.59
CA GLY A 447 -28.51 18.98 7.67
C GLY A 447 -27.28 19.51 6.94
N GLY A 448 -26.41 18.65 6.42
CA GLY A 448 -25.19 19.09 5.76
C GLY A 448 -24.62 18.16 4.70
N LEU A 449 -23.56 18.63 4.04
CA LEU A 449 -22.82 17.95 3.00
C LEU A 449 -21.32 17.93 3.34
N SER A 450 -20.65 16.84 2.98
CA SER A 450 -19.19 16.68 2.98
C SER A 450 -18.68 16.61 1.56
N LEU A 451 -17.54 17.28 1.29
CA LEU A 451 -16.95 17.45 -0.04
C LEU A 451 -15.64 16.67 -0.17
N MET A 452 -15.50 15.93 -1.26
CA MET A 452 -14.29 15.18 -1.61
C MET A 452 -13.76 15.65 -2.97
N THR A 453 -12.62 16.35 -2.94
CA THR A 453 -11.91 16.88 -4.11
C THR A 453 -10.50 16.29 -4.22
N GLY A 454 -9.77 16.65 -5.27
CA GLY A 454 -8.47 16.03 -5.56
C GLY A 454 -8.63 14.62 -6.12
N LEU A 455 -9.77 14.35 -6.76
CA LEU A 455 -10.08 13.09 -7.44
C LEU A 455 -9.83 13.20 -8.95
N GLN A 456 -9.20 12.18 -9.51
CA GLN A 456 -9.16 12.02 -10.96
C GLN A 456 -10.54 11.64 -11.48
N VAL A 457 -10.79 11.93 -12.75
CA VAL A 457 -11.93 11.34 -13.46
C VAL A 457 -11.72 9.81 -13.52
N PRO A 458 -12.59 9.01 -12.89
CA PRO A 458 -12.46 7.56 -12.86
C PRO A 458 -12.42 6.93 -14.25
N SER A 459 -11.56 5.95 -14.44
CA SER A 459 -11.36 5.19 -15.69
C SER A 459 -12.66 4.53 -16.17
N ALA A 460 -13.49 4.04 -15.24
CA ALA A 460 -14.81 3.50 -15.52
C ALA A 460 -15.71 4.53 -16.21
N ILE A 461 -15.72 5.78 -15.72
CA ILE A 461 -16.51 6.88 -16.29
C ILE A 461 -16.01 7.24 -17.70
N ARG A 462 -14.69 7.31 -17.90
CA ARG A 462 -14.10 7.57 -19.24
C ARG A 462 -14.46 6.49 -20.25
N SER A 463 -14.56 5.23 -19.81
CA SER A 463 -14.89 4.09 -20.66
C SER A 463 -16.34 4.15 -21.16
N PHE A 464 -17.29 4.53 -20.29
CA PHE A 464 -18.69 4.71 -20.68
C PHE A 464 -18.87 5.80 -21.77
N GLN A 465 -18.10 6.87 -21.70
CA GLN A 465 -18.15 7.93 -22.71
C GLN A 465 -17.63 7.49 -24.07
N LYS A 466 -16.57 6.67 -24.11
CA LYS A 466 -16.06 6.10 -25.36
C LYS A 466 -17.08 5.15 -25.99
N ALA A 467 -17.78 4.36 -25.18
CA ALA A 467 -18.82 3.44 -25.65
C ALA A 467 -20.06 4.17 -26.21
N GLU A 468 -20.53 5.24 -25.55
CA GLU A 468 -21.66 6.04 -26.05
C GLU A 468 -21.30 6.84 -27.31
N ASN A 469 -20.07 7.37 -27.41
CA ASN A 469 -19.63 8.03 -28.64
C ASN A 469 -19.40 7.06 -29.82
N GLY A 470 -19.23 5.77 -29.54
CA GLY A 470 -19.13 4.69 -30.54
C GLY A 470 -20.46 4.05 -30.93
N LEU A 471 -21.54 4.29 -30.19
CA LEU A 471 -22.86 3.72 -30.43
C LEU A 471 -23.88 4.84 -30.61
N GLY A 472 -24.09 5.25 -31.86
CA GLY A 472 -25.15 6.18 -32.22
C GLY A 472 -26.52 5.66 -31.80
N GLY A 473 -27.27 6.51 -31.10
CA GLY A 473 -28.74 6.52 -31.14
C GLY A 473 -29.47 5.82 -29.99
N SER A 474 -29.63 6.49 -28.86
CA SER A 474 -30.89 6.44 -28.10
C SER A 474 -31.16 7.79 -27.42
N ASN A 475 -32.11 8.52 -27.99
CA ASN A 475 -32.53 9.83 -27.53
C ASN A 475 -33.32 9.72 -26.21
N SER A 476 -32.71 10.13 -25.11
CA SER A 476 -33.46 10.75 -24.01
C SER A 476 -32.81 12.08 -23.61
N SER A 477 -32.56 12.93 -24.59
CA SER A 477 -32.18 14.33 -24.39
C SER A 477 -33.45 15.19 -24.48
N LEU A 478 -33.72 15.99 -23.46
CA LEU A 478 -34.75 17.03 -23.50
C LEU A 478 -34.31 18.12 -24.49
N ASN A 479 -34.60 17.91 -25.78
CA ASN A 479 -34.44 18.94 -26.79
C ASN A 479 -35.64 19.90 -26.78
N ASN A 480 -35.29 21.18 -26.92
CA ASN A 480 -36.19 22.29 -27.18
C ASN A 480 -37.19 21.97 -28.31
N MET A 481 -38.46 22.27 -28.08
CA MET A 481 -39.43 22.52 -29.13
C MET A 481 -39.92 23.96 -28.95
N PRO A 482 -39.83 24.81 -29.99
CA PRO A 482 -40.44 26.13 -29.95
C PRO A 482 -41.92 26.01 -30.36
N GLN A 483 -42.81 26.59 -29.56
CA GLN A 483 -43.89 27.47 -30.01
C GLN A 483 -44.46 28.22 -28.82
#